data_AF-A0AAQ2ZEU2-F1
#
_entry.id   AF-A0AAQ2ZEU2-F1
#
_cell.length_a   1.000
_cell.length_b   1.000
_cell.length_c   1.000
_cell.angle_alpha   90.00
_cell.angle_beta   90.00
_cell.angle_gamma   90.00
#
_symmetry.space_group_name_H-M   'P 1'
#
loop_
_entity.id
_entity.type
_entity.pdbx_description
1 polymer ?
#
loop_
_entity_poly.entity_id
_entity_poly.type
_entity_poly.pdbx_seq_one_letter_code
_entity_poly.pdbx_strand_id
1 'polypeptide(L)'
;MPPNIVGLAFFNVVTWSGLALGLVILMLFAKSQRYKELGKIAIVPAFFGITEPVIFGTPLVLNFALAIPFIFNNTIALVIAYLLTKIGLVARFVGAQTVFGLPLGFFATVGGHVSIIILQLVIQLILSPILWYPWFKHLDNTAYKEEKRGTATVGK
;
A
#
# COMPACT_ATOMS: atom_id res chain seq x y z
N MET A 1 -0.87 30.05 -4.80
CA MET A 1 -0.79 28.81 -3.99
C MET A 1 -2.20 28.37 -3.65
N PRO A 2 -2.52 27.07 -3.70
CA PRO A 2 -3.85 26.59 -3.33
C PRO A 2 -4.16 26.93 -1.85
N PRO A 3 -5.40 27.36 -1.54
CA PRO A 3 -5.79 27.80 -0.20
C PRO A 3 -5.82 26.64 0.81
N ASN A 4 -6.13 25.42 0.33
CA ASN A 4 -6.29 24.24 1.17
C ASN A 4 -5.12 23.27 0.99
N ILE A 5 -4.59 22.78 2.12
CA ILE A 5 -3.53 21.75 2.15
C ILE A 5 -4.12 20.37 1.84
N VAL A 6 -5.33 20.11 2.33
CA VAL A 6 -6.05 18.85 2.14
C VAL A 6 -7.01 19.02 0.95
N GLY A 7 -6.94 18.10 0.01
CA GLY A 7 -7.82 18.04 -1.15
C GLY A 7 -7.85 16.63 -1.72
N LEU A 8 -8.70 16.41 -2.73
CA LEU A 8 -8.85 15.09 -3.35
C LEU A 8 -7.53 14.57 -3.95
N ALA A 9 -6.73 15.47 -4.55
CA ALA A 9 -5.41 15.13 -5.05
C ALA A 9 -4.44 14.69 -3.95
N PHE A 10 -4.48 15.34 -2.77
CA PHE A 10 -3.68 14.93 -1.61
C PHE A 10 -4.06 13.51 -1.17
N PHE A 11 -5.35 13.23 -1.03
CA PHE A 11 -5.82 11.91 -0.62
C PHE A 11 -5.38 10.83 -1.61
N ASN A 12 -5.60 11.04 -2.91
CA ASN A 12 -5.28 10.06 -3.94
C ASN A 12 -3.77 9.77 -4.06
N VAL A 13 -2.93 10.80 -3.99
CA VAL A 13 -1.46 10.62 -4.11
C VAL A 13 -0.89 9.93 -2.88
N VAL A 14 -1.37 10.28 -1.68
CA VAL A 14 -0.85 9.74 -0.41
C VAL A 14 -1.32 8.32 -0.17
N THR A 15 -2.59 8.02 -0.45
CA THR A 15 -3.13 6.67 -0.22
C THR A 15 -2.72 5.69 -1.29
N TRP A 16 -2.45 6.14 -2.53
CA TRP A 16 -2.01 5.35 -3.69
C TRP A 16 -2.40 3.88 -3.62
N SER A 17 -3.61 3.56 -4.09
CA SER A 17 -4.09 2.18 -4.10
C SER A 17 -4.02 1.52 -2.69
N GLY A 18 -4.39 2.28 -1.66
CA GLY A 18 -4.45 1.80 -0.28
C GLY A 18 -3.14 1.22 0.27
N LEU A 19 -1.99 1.78 -0.13
CA LEU A 19 -0.66 1.30 0.25
C LEU A 19 -0.35 -0.15 -0.21
N ALA A 20 -1.11 -0.71 -1.16
CA ALA A 20 -1.01 -2.09 -1.60
C ALA A 20 0.38 -2.49 -2.09
N LEU A 21 1.15 -1.54 -2.64
CA LEU A 21 2.50 -1.79 -3.14
C LEU A 21 3.45 -2.26 -2.04
N GLY A 22 3.40 -1.68 -0.84
CA GLY A 22 4.21 -2.14 0.29
C GLY A 22 3.76 -3.50 0.83
N LEU A 23 2.47 -3.81 0.76
CA LEU A 23 1.97 -5.15 1.09
C LEU A 23 2.46 -6.20 0.08
N VAL A 24 2.47 -5.89 -1.22
CA VAL A 24 2.97 -6.80 -2.26
C VAL A 24 4.48 -7.02 -2.13
N ILE A 25 5.25 -5.98 -1.80
CA ILE A 25 6.68 -6.12 -1.50
C ILE A 25 6.88 -7.10 -0.34
N LEU A 26 6.10 -6.98 0.74
CA LEU A 26 6.16 -7.92 1.86
C LEU A 26 5.77 -9.35 1.45
N MET A 27 4.77 -9.51 0.57
CA MET A 27 4.35 -10.81 0.04
C MET A 27 5.46 -11.52 -0.74
N LEU A 28 6.32 -10.79 -1.45
CA LEU A 28 7.47 -11.39 -2.15
C LEU A 28 8.50 -12.01 -1.18
N PHE A 29 8.60 -11.49 0.04
CA PHE A 29 9.48 -11.99 1.10
C PHE A 29 8.76 -12.94 2.09
N ALA A 30 7.52 -13.32 1.80
CA ALA A 30 6.73 -14.23 2.63
C ALA A 30 7.33 -15.64 2.70
N LYS A 31 7.09 -16.35 3.82
CA LYS A 31 7.48 -17.75 4.00
C LYS A 31 6.49 -18.72 3.38
N SER A 32 5.20 -18.39 3.37
CA SER A 32 4.17 -19.21 2.72
C SER A 32 4.28 -19.16 1.21
N GLN A 33 4.05 -20.31 0.57
CA GLN A 33 4.16 -20.41 -0.87
C GLN A 33 2.99 -19.68 -1.55
N ARG A 34 1.80 -19.72 -0.94
CA ARG A 34 0.62 -18.98 -1.40
C ARG A 34 0.84 -17.47 -1.50
N TYR A 35 1.35 -16.82 -0.45
CA TYR A 35 1.55 -15.37 -0.48
C TYR A 35 2.70 -14.97 -1.41
N LYS A 36 3.72 -15.82 -1.55
CA LYS A 36 4.85 -15.55 -2.47
C LYS A 36 4.45 -15.60 -3.93
N GLU A 37 3.59 -16.55 -4.33
CA GLU A 37 3.04 -16.61 -5.69
C GLU A 37 2.09 -15.44 -5.94
N LEU A 38 1.22 -15.12 -4.97
CA LEU A 38 0.33 -13.99 -5.09
C LEU A 38 1.08 -12.66 -5.25
N GLY A 39 2.15 -12.44 -4.48
CA GLY A 39 2.98 -11.24 -4.59
C GLY A 39 3.61 -11.08 -5.97
N LYS A 40 4.01 -12.17 -6.63
CA LYS A 40 4.56 -12.13 -8.00
C LYS A 40 3.52 -11.74 -9.04
N ILE A 41 2.27 -12.19 -8.86
CA ILE A 41 1.17 -11.85 -9.78
C ILE A 41 0.69 -10.42 -9.54
N ALA A 42 0.69 -9.98 -8.29
CA ALA A 42 0.15 -8.69 -7.90
C ALA A 42 1.11 -7.50 -8.04
N ILE A 43 2.43 -7.71 -8.24
CA ILE A 43 3.40 -6.61 -8.29
C ILE A 43 3.21 -5.68 -9.48
N VAL A 44 2.93 -6.23 -10.66
CA VAL A 44 2.68 -5.45 -11.87
C VAL A 44 1.44 -4.58 -11.68
N PRO A 45 0.24 -5.12 -11.37
CA PRO A 45 -0.95 -4.30 -11.16
C PRO A 45 -0.80 -3.33 -9.98
N ALA A 46 -0.16 -3.72 -8.88
CA ALA A 46 0.06 -2.82 -7.74
C ALA A 46 0.96 -1.62 -8.10
N PHE A 47 1.90 -1.78 -9.05
CA PHE A 47 2.73 -0.68 -9.54
C PHE A 47 1.93 0.37 -10.32
N PHE A 48 0.88 -0.04 -11.02
CA PHE A 48 -0.07 0.85 -11.71
C PHE A 48 -1.21 1.35 -10.79
N GLY A 49 -1.17 1.00 -9.50
CA GLY A 49 -2.22 1.38 -8.56
C GLY A 49 -3.52 0.56 -8.70
N ILE A 50 -3.44 -0.63 -9.30
CA ILE A 50 -4.54 -1.59 -9.38
C ILE A 50 -4.48 -2.50 -8.14
N THR A 51 -5.44 -2.34 -7.24
CA THR A 51 -5.51 -3.05 -5.95
C THR A 51 -6.26 -4.37 -5.99
N GLU A 52 -7.13 -4.61 -6.98
CA GLU A 52 -7.99 -5.80 -7.03
C GLU A 52 -7.24 -7.12 -6.79
N PRO A 53 -6.09 -7.42 -7.43
CA PRO A 53 -5.42 -8.71 -7.23
C PRO A 53 -4.90 -8.89 -5.81
N VAL A 54 -4.58 -7.80 -5.11
CA VAL A 54 -4.14 -7.83 -3.71
C VAL A 54 -5.34 -8.04 -2.79
N ILE A 55 -6.41 -7.28 -3.01
CA ILE A 55 -7.63 -7.28 -2.18
C ILE A 55 -8.43 -8.58 -2.30
N PHE A 56 -8.40 -9.23 -3.47
CA PHE A 56 -9.05 -10.53 -3.67
C PHE A 56 -8.11 -11.70 -3.39
N GLY A 57 -6.82 -11.57 -3.71
CA GLY A 57 -5.85 -12.66 -3.54
C GLY A 57 -5.45 -12.88 -2.07
N THR A 58 -5.28 -11.80 -1.32
CA THR A 58 -5.41 -11.90 0.14
C THR A 58 -6.89 -11.69 0.41
N PRO A 59 -7.58 -12.52 1.21
CA PRO A 59 -9.00 -12.31 1.52
C PRO A 59 -9.15 -11.10 2.46
N LEU A 60 -8.69 -9.93 2.01
CA LEU A 60 -8.61 -8.68 2.74
C LEU A 60 -10.02 -8.14 3.00
N VAL A 61 -10.94 -8.39 2.06
CA VAL A 61 -12.37 -8.08 2.17
C VAL A 61 -13.10 -9.00 3.16
N LEU A 62 -12.68 -10.27 3.25
CA LEU A 62 -13.36 -11.28 4.07
C LEU A 62 -12.74 -11.44 5.47
N ASN A 63 -11.54 -10.88 5.69
CA ASN A 63 -10.84 -10.95 6.96
C ASN A 63 -10.85 -9.58 7.66
N PHE A 64 -11.76 -9.40 8.61
CA PHE A 64 -11.87 -8.17 9.40
C PHE A 64 -10.55 -7.77 10.10
N ALA A 65 -9.70 -8.74 10.45
CA ALA A 65 -8.38 -8.46 11.04
C ALA A 65 -7.43 -7.73 10.08
N LEU A 66 -7.71 -7.76 8.77
CA LEU A 66 -6.97 -7.06 7.73
C LEU A 66 -7.62 -5.74 7.29
N ALA A 67 -8.94 -5.62 7.44
CA ALA A 67 -9.64 -4.35 7.17
C ALA A 67 -9.21 -3.26 8.16
N ILE A 68 -9.00 -3.62 9.44
CA ILE A 68 -8.54 -2.70 10.48
C ILE A 68 -7.19 -2.04 10.13
N PRO A 69 -6.11 -2.80 9.86
CA PRO A 69 -4.84 -2.20 9.48
C PRO A 69 -4.92 -1.47 8.16
N PHE A 70 -5.75 -1.90 7.20
CA PHE A 70 -5.94 -1.13 5.97
C PHE A 70 -6.44 0.29 6.25
N ILE A 71 -7.47 0.44 7.08
CA ILE A 71 -8.00 1.76 7.44
C ILE A 71 -6.98 2.55 8.25
N PHE A 72 -6.40 1.95 9.30
CA PHE A 72 -5.44 2.61 10.19
C PHE A 72 -4.17 3.06 9.46
N ASN A 73 -3.60 2.20 8.61
CA ASN A 73 -2.38 2.50 7.89
C ASN A 73 -2.58 3.66 6.91
N ASN A 74 -3.73 3.70 6.23
CA ASN A 74 -4.09 4.82 5.37
C ASN A 74 -4.24 6.11 6.20
N THR A 75 -4.91 6.07 7.35
CA THR A 75 -5.03 7.24 8.23
C THR A 75 -3.66 7.75 8.70
N ILE A 76 -2.76 6.86 9.12
CA ILE A 76 -1.40 7.22 9.56
C ILE A 76 -0.61 7.87 8.42
N ALA A 77 -0.66 7.29 7.22
CA ALA A 77 -0.01 7.86 6.05
C ALA A 77 -0.54 9.27 5.72
N LEU A 78 -1.86 9.49 5.82
CA LEU A 78 -2.48 10.80 5.65
C LEU A 78 -1.99 11.82 6.68
N VAL A 79 -1.93 11.45 7.96
CA VAL A 79 -1.47 12.34 9.04
C VAL A 79 0.00 12.73 8.82
N ILE A 80 0.85 11.77 8.47
CA ILE A 80 2.27 12.01 8.21
C ILE A 80 2.45 12.94 7.00
N ALA A 81 1.75 12.67 5.90
CA ALA A 81 1.78 13.53 4.73
C ALA A 81 1.31 14.95 5.05
N TYR A 82 0.27 15.10 5.87
CA TYR A 82 -0.24 16.41 6.29
C TYR A 82 0.79 17.18 7.11
N LEU A 83 1.45 16.53 8.08
CA LEU A 83 2.51 17.14 8.88
C LEU A 83 3.69 17.58 8.00
N LEU A 84 4.12 16.74 7.05
CA LEU A 84 5.20 17.04 6.11
C LEU A 84 4.88 18.24 5.20
N THR A 85 3.63 18.36 4.74
CA THR A 85 3.17 19.54 3.99
C THR A 85 3.03 20.78 4.89
N LYS A 86 2.63 20.62 6.15
CA LYS A 86 2.50 21.73 7.12
C LYS A 86 3.85 22.31 7.53
N ILE A 87 4.88 21.46 7.68
CA ILE A 87 6.26 21.87 8.03
C ILE A 87 6.95 22.53 6.81
N GLY A 88 6.35 22.46 5.62
CA GLY A 88 6.90 23.08 4.40
C GLY A 88 7.95 22.22 3.69
N LEU A 89 8.16 20.98 4.14
CA LEU A 89 9.08 20.05 3.48
C LEU A 89 8.53 19.59 2.11
N VAL A 90 7.21 19.59 1.96
CA VAL A 90 6.53 19.20 0.72
C VAL A 90 5.69 20.35 0.20
N ALA A 91 5.79 20.63 -1.11
CA ALA A 91 4.98 21.64 -1.77
C ALA A 91 3.50 21.28 -1.69
N ARG A 92 2.63 22.29 -1.62
CA ARG A 92 1.17 22.05 -1.60
C ARG A 92 0.72 21.46 -2.94
N PHE A 93 -0.16 20.47 -2.87
CA PHE A 93 -0.76 19.83 -4.04
C PHE A 93 -1.55 20.86 -4.86
N VAL A 94 -1.28 20.94 -6.16
CA VAL A 94 -1.87 21.95 -7.07
C VAL A 94 -3.38 21.73 -7.33
N GLY A 95 -4.02 20.75 -6.70
CA GLY A 95 -5.45 20.46 -6.90
C GLY A 95 -5.75 19.82 -8.25
N ALA A 96 -4.74 19.63 -9.11
CA ALA A 96 -4.84 18.88 -10.34
C ALA A 96 -5.16 17.41 -10.02
N GLN A 97 -6.26 16.92 -10.59
CA GLN A 97 -6.64 15.53 -10.45
C GLN A 97 -5.74 14.67 -11.34
N THR A 98 -5.30 13.58 -10.76
CA THR A 98 -4.41 12.62 -11.39
C THR A 98 -5.23 11.48 -11.99
N VAL A 99 -4.87 11.05 -13.20
CA VAL A 99 -5.55 9.94 -13.90
C VAL A 99 -5.25 8.62 -13.17
N PHE A 100 -6.29 7.89 -12.79
CA PHE A 100 -6.17 6.55 -12.23
C PHE A 100 -5.47 5.62 -13.22
N GLY A 101 -4.47 4.85 -12.76
CA GLY A 101 -3.69 3.94 -13.62
C GLY A 101 -2.34 4.48 -14.12
N LEU A 102 -1.92 5.69 -13.71
CA LEU A 102 -0.56 6.16 -13.99
C LEU A 102 0.49 5.34 -13.19
N PRO A 103 1.72 5.15 -13.68
CA PRO A 103 2.79 4.54 -12.91
C PRO A 103 3.14 5.33 -11.64
N LEU A 104 3.61 4.62 -10.60
CA LEU A 104 4.15 5.22 -9.38
C LEU A 104 5.17 6.32 -9.71
N GLY A 105 4.98 7.53 -9.16
CA GLY A 105 5.84 8.70 -9.42
C GLY A 105 5.33 9.65 -10.51
N PHE A 106 4.74 9.14 -11.60
CA PHE A 106 4.04 9.99 -12.61
C PHE A 106 2.71 10.55 -12.08
N PHE A 107 2.13 9.90 -11.08
CA PHE A 107 0.98 10.44 -10.38
C PHE A 107 1.34 11.65 -9.51
N ALA A 108 2.55 11.71 -8.97
CA ALA A 108 3.02 12.83 -8.16
C ALA A 108 3.57 14.01 -8.99
N THR A 109 3.99 13.80 -10.25
CA THR A 109 4.43 14.89 -11.15
C THR A 109 3.29 15.86 -11.50
N VAL A 110 2.03 15.41 -11.43
CA VAL A 110 0.83 16.25 -11.62
C VAL A 110 0.68 17.31 -10.53
N GLY A 111 1.30 17.10 -9.36
CA GLY A 111 1.42 18.12 -8.30
C GLY A 111 2.48 19.20 -8.60
N GLY A 112 3.21 19.10 -9.72
CA GLY A 112 4.16 20.10 -10.21
C GLY A 112 5.50 20.18 -9.46
N HIS A 113 5.67 19.46 -8.35
CA HIS A 113 6.88 19.54 -7.52
C HIS A 113 7.47 18.17 -7.18
N VAL A 114 8.80 18.06 -7.36
CA VAL A 114 9.59 16.85 -7.08
C VAL A 114 9.45 16.36 -5.63
N SER A 115 9.22 17.27 -4.68
CA SER A 115 8.99 16.92 -3.27
C SER A 115 7.74 16.07 -3.04
N ILE A 116 6.72 16.18 -3.90
CA ILE A 116 5.51 15.34 -3.85
C ILE A 116 5.83 13.91 -4.34
N ILE A 117 6.71 13.78 -5.34
CA ILE A 117 7.17 12.49 -5.86
C ILE A 117 7.96 11.75 -4.79
N ILE A 118 8.88 12.45 -4.12
CA ILE A 118 9.68 11.88 -3.03
C ILE A 118 8.77 11.46 -1.87
N LEU A 119 7.79 12.29 -1.49
CA LEU A 119 6.82 11.93 -0.45
C LEU A 119 6.06 10.65 -0.79
N GLN A 120 5.53 10.54 -2.01
CA GLN A 120 4.80 9.35 -2.46
C GLN A 120 5.72 8.11 -2.45
N LEU A 121 6.94 8.21 -2.95
CA LEU A 121 7.87 7.08 -2.94
C LEU A 121 8.23 6.64 -1.51
N VAL A 122 8.48 7.59 -0.61
CA VAL A 122 8.80 7.31 0.80
C VAL A 122 7.61 6.65 1.50
N ILE A 123 6.40 7.17 1.31
CA ILE A 123 5.21 6.59 1.94
C ILE A 123 4.93 5.17 1.40
N GLN A 124 5.04 4.94 0.10
CA GLN A 124 4.67 3.66 -0.51
C GLN A 124 5.77 2.60 -0.39
N LEU A 125 7.05 2.96 -0.41
CA LEU A 125 8.17 2.01 -0.35
C LEU A 125 8.75 1.83 1.05
N ILE A 126 8.57 2.79 1.96
CA ILE A 126 9.14 2.72 3.32
C ILE A 126 8.03 2.61 4.35
N LEU A 127 7.14 3.60 4.41
CA LEU A 127 6.12 3.63 5.46
C LEU A 127 5.09 2.50 5.32
N SER A 128 4.63 2.23 4.10
CA SER A 128 3.67 1.15 3.82
C SER A 128 4.17 -0.22 4.29
N PRO A 129 5.34 -0.73 3.85
CA PRO A 129 5.80 -2.04 4.31
C PRO A 129 6.09 -2.06 5.81
N ILE A 130 6.53 -0.95 6.43
CA ILE A 130 6.71 -0.90 7.89
C ILE A 130 5.37 -1.07 8.62
N LEU A 131 4.34 -0.34 8.19
CA LEU A 131 3.00 -0.41 8.80
C LEU A 131 2.32 -1.77 8.55
N TRP A 132 2.57 -2.36 7.39
CA TRP A 132 2.02 -3.67 7.03
C TRP A 132 2.78 -4.85 7.64
N TYR A 133 4.05 -4.68 8.00
CA TYR A 133 4.90 -5.75 8.52
C TYR A 133 4.31 -6.56 9.70
N PRO A 134 3.81 -5.95 10.80
CA PRO A 134 3.33 -6.72 11.95
C PRO A 134 2.11 -7.58 11.60
N TRP A 135 1.20 -7.04 10.79
CA TRP A 135 -0.03 -7.71 10.37
C TRP A 135 0.23 -8.80 9.36
N PHE A 136 1.08 -8.50 8.37
CA PHE A 136 1.46 -9.45 7.35
C PHE A 136 2.22 -10.65 7.94
N LYS A 137 3.12 -10.41 8.89
CA LYS A 137 3.86 -11.47 9.59
C LYS A 137 2.94 -12.43 10.34
N HIS A 138 1.87 -11.92 10.95
CA HIS A 138 0.88 -12.75 11.62
C HIS A 138 0.17 -13.67 10.61
N LEU A 139 -0.26 -13.12 9.48
CA LEU A 139 -0.96 -13.86 8.43
C LEU A 139 -0.09 -14.89 7.73
N ASP A 140 1.14 -14.51 7.37
CA ASP A 140 2.10 -15.40 6.74
C ASP A 140 2.39 -16.61 7.64
N ASN A 141 2.52 -16.39 8.95
CA ASN A 141 2.74 -17.47 9.91
C ASN A 141 1.51 -18.38 10.07
N THR A 142 0.29 -17.82 10.01
CA THR A 142 -0.95 -18.62 10.05
C THR A 142 -1.10 -19.46 8.77
N ALA A 143 -0.94 -18.85 7.60
CA ALA A 143 -1.02 -19.56 6.32
C ALA A 143 0.07 -20.64 6.19
N TYR A 144 1.30 -20.35 6.65
CA TYR A 144 2.39 -21.33 6.66
C TYR A 144 2.10 -22.53 7.58
N LYS A 145 1.44 -22.30 8.73
CA LYS A 145 1.02 -23.39 9.63
C LYS A 145 -0.10 -24.23 9.01
N GLU A 146 -1.01 -23.62 8.27
CA GLU A 146 -2.06 -24.32 7.52
C GLU A 146 -1.47 -25.17 6.38
N GLU A 147 -0.54 -24.61 5.60
CA GLU A 147 0.17 -25.34 4.53
C GLU A 147 0.89 -26.57 5.09
N LYS A 148 1.56 -26.43 6.25
CA LYS A 148 2.23 -27.54 6.95
C LYS A 148 1.27 -28.56 7.57
N ARG A 149 0.09 -28.15 8.04
CA ARG A 149 -0.93 -29.07 8.55
C ARG A 149 -1.60 -29.85 7.42
N GLY A 150 -1.89 -29.19 6.30
CA GLY A 150 -2.50 -29.82 5.12
C GLY A 150 -1.62 -30.92 4.50
N THR A 151 -0.30 -30.70 4.45
CA THR A 151 0.65 -31.73 4.00
C THR A 151 0.76 -32.93 4.95
N ALA A 152 0.44 -32.77 6.24
CA ALA A 152 0.46 -33.87 7.21
C ALA A 152 -0.78 -34.79 7.13
N THR A 153 -1.90 -34.31 6.59
CA THR A 153 -3.17 -35.07 6.49
C THR A 153 -3.34 -35.89 5.22
N VAL A 154 -2.55 -35.64 4.16
CA VAL A 154 -2.65 -36.39 2.89
C VAL A 154 -1.75 -37.65 2.87
N GLY A 155 -0.95 -37.86 3.92
CA GLY A 155 -0.03 -38.99 4.06
C GLY A 155 -0.54 -40.18 4.89
N LYS A 156 -1.86 -40.31 5.12
CA LYS A 156 -2.46 -41.47 5.78
C LYS A 156 -3.57 -42.08 4.95
#